data_AF-A0A4U1FEC2-F1
#
_entry.id   AF-A0A4U1FEC2-F1
#
_cell.length_a   1.000
_cell.length_b   1.000
_cell.length_c   1.000
_cell.angle_alpha   90.00
_cell.angle_beta   90.00
_cell.angle_gamma   90.00
#
_symmetry.space_group_name_H-M   'P 1'
#
loop_
_entity.id
_entity.type
_entity.pdbx_description
1 polymer ?
#
loop_
_entity_poly.entity_id
_entity_poly.type
_entity_poly.pdbx_seq_one_letter_code
_entity_poly.pdbx_strand_id
1 'polypeptide(L)'
;SVEHIDGQSVLTDSLWRRYSEFELLRNYLLVYYPHIVVPPLPEKRAEFVWHKLSADNMDPDFVERRRIGLENFLLRVASHPILCRDKIFYLFLT
;
A
#
# COMPACT_ATOMS: atom_id res chain seq x y z
N SER A 1 -34.64 -30.10 -1.59
CA SER A 1 -34.64 -29.07 -2.65
C SER A 1 -35.26 -27.83 -2.04
N VAL A 2 -34.56 -26.72 -1.79
CA VAL A 2 -33.53 -26.04 -2.58
C VAL A 2 -32.56 -25.34 -1.61
N GLU A 3 -31.26 -25.45 -1.87
CA GLU A 3 -30.17 -24.72 -1.22
C GLU A 3 -30.31 -23.21 -1.47
N HIS A 4 -30.04 -22.35 -0.50
CA HIS A 4 -29.60 -20.98 -0.78
C HIS A 4 -28.55 -20.53 0.25
N ILE A 5 -27.29 -20.82 -0.11
CA ILE A 5 -26.08 -19.98 0.00
C ILE A 5 -25.93 -19.16 1.29
N ASP A 6 -25.15 -19.70 2.23
CA ASP A 6 -24.51 -18.91 3.28
C ASP A 6 -23.76 -17.75 2.64
N GLY A 7 -24.19 -16.53 2.98
CA GLY A 7 -23.42 -15.33 2.71
C GLY A 7 -22.09 -15.44 3.45
N GLN A 8 -21.07 -15.92 2.74
CA GLN A 8 -19.69 -15.64 3.11
C GLN A 8 -19.55 -14.13 3.14
N SER A 9 -19.71 -13.57 4.34
CA SER A 9 -19.06 -12.33 4.71
C SER A 9 -17.63 -12.47 4.22
N VAL A 10 -17.26 -11.72 3.20
CA VAL A 10 -15.86 -11.50 2.88
C VAL A 10 -15.28 -10.96 4.18
N LEU A 11 -14.64 -11.84 4.94
CA LEU A 11 -13.88 -11.47 6.11
C LEU A 11 -12.76 -10.63 5.53
N THR A 12 -12.98 -9.33 5.41
CA THR A 12 -11.92 -8.37 5.13
C THR A 12 -11.08 -8.38 6.39
N ASP A 13 -10.25 -9.40 6.52
CA ASP A 13 -9.30 -9.50 7.60
C ASP A 13 -8.44 -8.26 7.48
N SER A 14 -8.55 -7.38 8.47
CA SER A 14 -7.86 -6.09 8.41
C SER A 14 -6.38 -6.36 8.65
N LEU A 15 -5.63 -6.56 7.57
CA LEU A 15 -4.20 -6.82 7.64
C LEU A 15 -3.45 -5.53 7.91
N TRP A 16 -2.75 -5.51 9.04
CA TRP A 16 -1.90 -4.39 9.42
C TRP A 16 -0.53 -4.56 8.77
N ARG A 17 -0.21 -3.71 7.81
CA ARG A 17 1.11 -3.63 7.17
C ARG A 17 1.85 -2.36 7.60
N ARG A 18 3.08 -2.51 8.08
CA ARG A 18 3.96 -1.39 8.45
C ARG A 18 4.53 -0.75 7.19
N TYR A 19 4.84 0.55 7.27
CA TYR A 19 5.47 1.30 6.18
C TYR A 19 6.73 0.63 5.62
N SER A 20 7.57 0.03 6.47
CA SER A 20 8.78 -0.69 6.04
C SER A 20 8.47 -1.91 5.17
N GLU A 21 7.31 -2.55 5.35
CA GLU A 21 6.88 -3.65 4.49
C GLU A 21 6.49 -3.14 3.09
N PHE A 22 5.91 -1.95 3.00
CA PHE A 22 5.69 -1.28 1.72
C PHE A 22 7.01 -0.92 1.04
N GLU A 23 8.02 -0.45 1.78
CA GLU A 23 9.37 -0.19 1.25
C GLU A 23 9.96 -1.47 0.65
N LEU A 24 9.83 -2.60 1.35
CA LEU A 24 10.30 -3.91 0.88
C LEU A 24 9.57 -4.36 -0.39
N LEU A 25 8.25 -4.27 -0.41
CA LEU A 25 7.43 -4.61 -1.58
C LEU A 25 7.83 -3.76 -2.79
N ARG A 26 7.95 -2.44 -2.63
CA ARG A 26 8.34 -1.55 -3.72
C ARG A 26 9.74 -1.88 -4.26
N ASN A 27 10.71 -2.14 -3.37
CA ASN A 27 12.06 -2.49 -3.78
C ASN A 27 12.10 -3.81 -4.55
N TYR A 28 11.35 -4.82 -4.08
CA TYR A 28 11.18 -6.07 -4.81
C TYR A 28 10.62 -5.83 -6.22
N LEU A 29 9.54 -5.05 -6.34
CA LEU A 29 8.91 -4.76 -7.64
C LEU A 29 9.88 -4.02 -8.58
N LEU A 30 10.67 -3.08 -8.07
CA LEU A 30 11.67 -2.36 -8.87
C LEU A 30 12.77 -3.28 -9.42
N VAL A 31 13.25 -4.21 -8.60
CA VAL A 31 14.30 -5.15 -8.99
C VAL A 31 13.78 -6.20 -9.97
N TYR A 32 12.59 -6.73 -9.72
CA TYR A 32 12.02 -7.82 -10.53
C TYR A 32 11.40 -7.31 -11.84
N TYR A 33 10.89 -6.08 -11.86
CA TYR A 33 10.27 -5.46 -13.03
C TYR A 33 10.99 -4.17 -13.45
N PRO A 34 12.27 -4.22 -13.89
CA PRO A 34 13.10 -3.04 -14.14
C PRO A 34 12.59 -2.14 -15.28
N HIS A 35 11.72 -2.66 -16.13
CA HIS A 35 11.10 -1.92 -17.24
C HIS A 35 9.73 -1.34 -16.90
N ILE A 36 9.21 -1.60 -15.69
CA ILE A 36 7.91 -1.10 -15.23
C ILE A 36 8.15 0.05 -14.27
N VAL A 37 7.43 1.16 -14.48
CA VAL A 37 7.44 2.29 -13.56
C VAL A 37 6.63 1.91 -12.31
N VAL A 38 7.33 1.51 -11.24
CA VAL A 38 6.70 1.22 -9.96
C VAL A 38 6.34 2.54 -9.26
N PRO A 39 5.08 2.72 -8.79
CA PRO A 39 4.66 3.95 -8.13
C PRO A 39 5.55 4.31 -6.93
N PRO A 40 5.81 5.59 -6.66
CA PRO A 40 6.53 6.01 -5.47
C PRO A 40 5.68 5.76 -4.21
N LEU A 41 6.33 5.49 -3.08
CA LEU A 41 5.67 5.54 -1.78
C LEU A 41 5.56 7.01 -1.33
N PRO A 42 4.56 7.36 -0.50
CA PRO A 42 4.55 8.66 0.16
C PRO A 42 5.88 8.86 0.91
N GLU A 43 6.44 10.06 0.83
CA GLU A 43 7.75 10.38 1.38
C GLU A 43 7.86 9.99 2.86
N LYS A 44 9.07 9.60 3.26
CA LYS A 44 9.35 9.28 4.66
C LYS A 44 9.14 10.53 5.54
N ARG A 45 9.41 11.72 4.99
CA ARG A 45 9.20 13.06 5.56
C ARG A 45 9.09 14.07 4.41
N ALA A 46 8.10 14.96 4.45
CA ALA A 46 8.10 16.15 3.63
C ALA A 46 9.22 17.08 4.12
N GLU A 47 10.42 16.94 3.59
CA GLU A 47 11.56 17.82 3.93
C GLU A 47 11.33 19.28 3.50
N PHE A 48 10.29 19.55 2.70
CA PHE A 48 10.04 20.86 2.10
C PHE A 48 8.97 21.74 2.77
N VAL A 49 8.41 21.36 3.93
CA VAL A 49 7.44 22.24 4.63
C VAL A 49 8.12 23.00 5.76
N TRP A 50 8.23 24.30 5.55
CA TRP A 50 8.90 25.38 6.29
C TRP A 50 8.56 25.56 7.79
N HIS A 51 7.97 24.58 8.47
CA HIS A 51 7.63 24.69 9.90
C HIS A 51 8.17 23.50 10.70
N LYS A 52 9.36 23.71 11.25
CA LYS A 52 10.08 22.90 12.25
C LYS A 52 9.35 22.74 13.60
N LEU A 53 8.01 22.64 13.61
CA LEU A 53 7.22 22.47 14.84
C LEU A 53 6.31 21.22 14.84
N SER A 54 6.09 20.56 13.70
CA SER A 54 5.20 19.38 13.59
C SER A 54 5.98 18.08 13.37
N ALA A 55 7.14 17.94 14.02
CA ALA A 55 8.03 16.79 13.88
C ALA A 55 7.58 15.55 14.69
N ASP A 56 6.27 15.37 14.88
CA ASP A 56 5.73 14.19 15.54
C ASP A 56 5.27 13.17 14.49
N ASN A 57 5.80 11.95 14.56
CA ASN A 57 5.35 10.86 13.69
C ASN A 57 3.88 10.48 13.95
N MET A 58 3.29 10.97 15.05
CA MET A 58 1.90 10.83 15.44
C MET A 58 1.02 12.02 15.02
N ASP A 59 1.55 13.01 14.28
CA ASP A 59 0.75 14.09 13.71
C ASP A 59 -0.37 13.48 12.84
N PRO A 60 -1.66 13.70 13.17
CA PRO A 60 -2.77 13.04 12.49
C PRO A 60 -2.82 13.37 10.99
N ASP A 61 -2.46 14.60 10.62
CA ASP A 61 -2.40 15.02 9.23
C ASP A 61 -1.30 14.27 8.46
N PHE A 62 -0.15 14.06 9.07
CA PHE A 62 0.92 13.25 8.50
C PHE A 62 0.52 11.78 8.36
N VAL A 63 -0.11 11.21 9.38
CA VAL A 63 -0.61 9.84 9.36
C VAL A 63 -1.63 9.66 8.24
N GLU A 64 -2.58 10.57 8.09
CA GLU A 64 -3.62 10.49 7.06
C GLU A 64 -3.06 10.70 5.65
N ARG A 65 -2.17 11.68 5.44
CA ARG A 65 -1.48 11.85 4.14
C ARG A 65 -0.70 10.60 3.76
N ARG A 66 -0.03 9.96 4.72
CA ARG A 66 0.68 8.70 4.50
C ARG A 66 -0.29 7.58 4.15
N ARG A 67 -1.40 7.43 4.89
CA ARG A 67 -2.42 6.41 4.63
C ARG A 67 -2.95 6.52 3.20
N ILE A 68 -3.35 7.72 2.78
CA ILE A 68 -3.83 8.01 1.42
C ILE A 68 -2.75 7.70 0.38
N GLY A 69 -1.49 8.05 0.64
CA GLY A 69 -0.38 7.76 -0.26
C GLY A 69 -0.12 6.27 -0.43
N LEU A 70 -0.20 5.49 0.65
CA LEU A 70 -0.04 4.03 0.62
C LEU A 70 -1.21 3.36 -0.10
N GLU A 71 -2.44 3.83 0.11
CA GLU A 71 -3.63 3.37 -0.62
C GLU A 71 -3.47 3.60 -2.13
N ASN A 72 -3.06 4.80 -2.53
CA ASN A 72 -2.79 5.12 -3.94
C ASN A 72 -1.68 4.27 -4.55
N PHE A 73 -0.62 3.95 -3.78
CA PHE A 73 0.42 3.01 -4.22
C PHE A 73 -0.19 1.64 -4.54
N LEU A 74 -0.99 1.07 -3.64
CA LEU A 74 -1.61 -0.25 -3.85
C LEU A 74 -2.57 -0.24 -5.05
N LEU A 75 -3.42 0.77 -5.16
CA LEU A 75 -4.36 0.90 -6.27
C LEU A 75 -3.63 0.97 -7.62
N ARG A 76 -2.53 1.73 -7.70
CA ARG A 76 -1.72 1.83 -8.93
C ARG A 76 -1.02 0.53 -9.27
N VAL A 77 -0.46 -0.18 -8.29
CA VAL A 77 0.13 -1.51 -8.52
C VAL A 77 -0.94 -2.51 -8.99
N ALA A 78 -2.11 -2.51 -8.35
CA ALA A 78 -3.25 -3.37 -8.73
C ALA A 78 -3.84 -3.03 -10.11
N SER A 79 -3.75 -1.77 -10.55
CA SER A 79 -4.23 -1.36 -11.88
C SER A 79 -3.29 -1.78 -13.02
N HIS A 80 -2.03 -2.10 -12.72
CA HIS A 80 -1.06 -2.47 -13.74
C HIS A 80 -1.26 -3.94 -14.18
N PRO A 81 -1.44 -4.23 -15.48
CA PRO A 81 -1.86 -5.55 -15.97
C PRO A 81 -0.87 -6.69 -15.66
N ILE A 82 0.39 -6.34 -15.43
CA ILE A 82 1.46 -7.29 -15.05
C ILE A 82 1.61 -7.39 -13.52
N LEU A 83 1.64 -6.26 -12.81
CA LEU A 83 1.99 -6.26 -11.38
C LEU A 83 0.84 -6.82 -10.52
N CYS A 84 -0.41 -6.65 -10.97
CA CYS A 84 -1.57 -7.17 -10.25
C CYS A 84 -1.61 -8.71 -10.17
N ARG A 85 -0.82 -9.40 -11.00
CA ARG A 85 -0.68 -10.86 -11.02
C ARG A 85 0.55 -11.35 -10.25
N ASP A 86 1.33 -10.44 -9.66
CA ASP A 86 2.50 -10.80 -8.89
C ASP A 86 2.10 -11.49 -7.58
N LYS A 87 2.74 -12.64 -7.29
CA LYS A 87 2.42 -13.46 -6.12
C LYS A 87 2.77 -12.77 -4.80
N ILE A 88 3.86 -12.01 -4.76
CA ILE A 88 4.31 -11.29 -3.57
C ILE A 88 3.38 -10.11 -3.31
N PHE A 89 2.94 -9.41 -4.35
CA PHE A 89 1.91 -8.38 -4.23
C PHE A 89 0.59 -8.97 -3.72
N TYR A 90 0.13 -10.09 -4.26
CA TYR A 90 -1.08 -10.75 -3.77
C TYR A 90 -0.94 -11.15 -2.29
N LEU A 91 0.17 -11.79 -1.91
CA LEU A 91 0.46 -12.16 -0.52
C LEU A 91 0.55 -10.95 0.42
N PHE A 92 0.93 -9.78 -0.09
CA PHE A 92 0.95 -8.57 0.71
C PHE A 92 -0.48 -8.10 1.07
N LEU A 93 -1.46 -8.33 0.20
CA LEU A 93 -2.86 -7.94 0.35
C LEU A 93 -3.73 -8.94 1.15
N THR A 94 -3.25 -10.17 1.32
CA THR A 94 -3.92 -11.28 2.03
C THR A 94 -3.19 -11.68 3.31
#